data_AF-A0A8T7DV22-F1
#
_entry.id   AF-A0A8T7DV22-F1
#
_cell.length_a   1.000
_cell.length_b   1.000
_cell.length_c   1.000
_cell.angle_alpha   90.00
_cell.angle_beta   90.00
_cell.angle_gamma   90.00
#
_symmetry.space_group_name_H-M   'P 1'
#
loop_
_entity.id
_entity.type
_entity.pdbx_description
1 polymer ?
#
loop_
_entity_poly.entity_id
_entity_poly.type
_entity_poly.pdbx_seq_one_letter_code
_entity_poly.pdbx_strand_id
1 'polypeptide(L)'
;MPDNWIQIRGDPSIREFLFLQERKLNEFDYHLDEVLSCVADLICNYGVFHAKVHFSSGQVTLWLIDDPLRYQVHVKDEFLKLNAYHAYPVKTYTRDAVITQNCISKILDGFKQLRLKDPQVYLRSGSLNVINGIVGLNFSCDGSHYIDYDEFLLRIDDITC
;
A
#
# COMPACT_ATOMS: atom_id res chain seq x y z
N MET A 1 -12.30 18.63 1.17
CA MET A 1 -11.60 19.26 0.02
C MET A 1 -12.35 18.85 -1.25
N PRO A 2 -12.20 19.51 -2.42
CA PRO A 2 -12.77 18.94 -3.65
C PRO A 2 -12.24 17.50 -3.85
N ASP A 3 -13.07 16.62 -4.41
CA ASP A 3 -12.75 15.22 -4.74
C ASP A 3 -11.43 15.17 -5.54
N ASN A 4 -10.30 15.03 -4.85
CA ASN A 4 -8.96 14.97 -5.45
C ASN A 4 -8.63 13.55 -5.93
N TRP A 5 -9.66 12.76 -6.26
CA TRP A 5 -9.51 11.46 -6.87
C TRP A 5 -8.92 11.63 -8.26
N ILE A 6 -7.68 11.19 -8.43
CA ILE A 6 -7.02 11.10 -9.72
C ILE A 6 -6.99 9.65 -10.17
N GLN A 7 -7.62 9.35 -11.31
CA GLN A 7 -7.53 8.06 -11.97
C GLN A 7 -6.70 8.20 -13.25
N ILE A 8 -5.69 7.35 -13.39
CA ILE A 8 -4.82 7.29 -14.56
C ILE A 8 -4.99 5.92 -15.21
N ARG A 9 -5.31 5.93 -16.51
CA ARG A 9 -5.41 4.70 -17.30
C ARG A 9 -4.01 4.21 -17.67
N GLY A 10 -3.78 2.92 -17.50
CA GLY A 10 -2.53 2.26 -17.85
C GLY A 10 -2.31 2.08 -19.35
N ASP A 11 -1.16 1.50 -19.68
CA ASP A 11 -0.74 1.21 -21.06
C ASP A 11 -1.76 0.31 -21.78
N PRO A 12 -2.27 0.72 -22.96
CA PRO A 12 -3.20 -0.09 -23.76
C PRO A 12 -2.69 -1.51 -24.05
N SER A 13 -1.39 -1.68 -24.31
CA SER A 13 -0.78 -2.97 -24.65
C SER A 13 -0.83 -3.98 -23.50
N ILE A 14 -0.86 -3.51 -22.24
CA ILE A 14 -1.05 -4.37 -21.07
C ILE A 14 -2.53 -4.74 -20.92
N ARG A 15 -3.43 -3.78 -21.17
CA ARG A 15 -4.88 -3.97 -21.03
C ARG A 15 -5.47 -4.94 -22.05
N GLU A 16 -4.89 -5.04 -23.23
CA GLU A 16 -5.31 -5.99 -24.27
C GLU A 16 -5.23 -7.46 -23.80
N PHE A 17 -4.30 -7.79 -22.90
CA PHE A 17 -4.13 -9.15 -22.37
C PHE A 17 -4.74 -9.35 -20.99
N LEU A 18 -5.46 -8.36 -20.44
CA LEU A 18 -5.98 -8.40 -19.06
C LEU A 18 -6.83 -9.65 -18.79
N PHE A 19 -7.74 -9.98 -19.71
CA PHE A 19 -8.62 -11.14 -19.59
C PHE A 19 -7.95 -12.48 -19.90
N LEU A 20 -6.67 -12.45 -20.31
CA LEU A 20 -5.86 -13.63 -20.60
C LEU A 20 -4.88 -13.95 -19.47
N GLN A 21 -4.87 -13.14 -18.42
CA GLN A 21 -3.99 -13.29 -17.27
C GLN A 21 -4.81 -13.47 -15.99
N GLU A 22 -4.29 -14.29 -15.09
CA GLU A 22 -4.84 -14.45 -13.75
C GLU A 22 -3.73 -14.26 -12.71
N ARG A 23 -4.13 -13.78 -11.54
CA ARG A 23 -3.28 -13.59 -10.39
C ARG A 23 -2.60 -14.90 -10.02
N LYS A 24 -1.27 -14.91 -10.09
CA LYS A 24 -0.46 -15.97 -9.50
C LYS A 24 -0.16 -15.64 -8.05
N LEU A 25 -0.48 -16.59 -7.17
CA LEU A 25 -0.13 -16.49 -5.75
C LEU A 25 1.37 -16.49 -5.57
N ASN A 26 1.85 -15.67 -4.65
CA ASN A 26 3.23 -15.66 -4.19
C ASN A 26 3.29 -15.75 -2.66
N GLU A 27 4.50 -15.76 -2.10
CA GLU A 27 4.71 -15.82 -0.65
C GLU A 27 4.03 -14.68 0.11
N PHE A 28 4.07 -13.46 -0.41
CA PHE A 28 3.36 -12.32 0.17
C PHE A 28 1.85 -12.55 0.25
N ASP A 29 1.26 -13.24 -0.73
CA ASP A 29 -0.18 -13.59 -0.71
C ASP A 29 -0.53 -14.53 0.45
N TYR A 30 0.39 -15.42 0.85
CA TYR A 30 0.20 -16.32 2.00
C TYR A 30 0.40 -15.61 3.34
N HIS A 31 1.16 -14.51 3.36
CA HIS A 31 1.52 -13.73 4.56
C HIS A 31 0.90 -12.32 4.58
N LEU A 32 -0.19 -12.07 3.83
CA LEU A 32 -0.74 -10.71 3.67
C LEU A 32 -1.02 -10.01 5.00
N ASP A 33 -1.63 -10.72 5.94
CA ASP A 33 -1.97 -10.18 7.26
C ASP A 33 -0.73 -9.79 8.07
N GLU A 34 0.32 -10.60 8.00
CA GLU A 34 1.59 -10.35 8.67
C GLU A 34 2.33 -9.16 8.04
N VAL A 35 2.40 -9.12 6.70
CA VAL A 35 3.00 -7.98 5.97
C VAL A 35 2.29 -6.68 6.32
N LEU A 36 0.96 -6.66 6.23
CA LEU A 36 0.18 -5.44 6.46
C LEU A 36 0.22 -5.01 7.94
N SER A 37 0.21 -5.94 8.88
CA SER A 37 0.39 -5.63 10.31
C SER A 37 1.77 -5.02 10.57
N CYS A 38 2.83 -5.58 9.97
CA CYS A 38 4.18 -5.02 10.11
C CYS A 38 4.27 -3.60 9.53
N VAL A 39 3.67 -3.36 8.37
CA VAL A 39 3.59 -2.01 7.77
C VAL A 39 2.82 -1.05 8.70
N ALA A 40 1.71 -1.47 9.29
CA ALA A 40 0.95 -0.67 10.24
C ALA A 40 1.82 -0.26 11.44
N ASP A 41 2.53 -1.23 12.03
CA ASP A 41 3.41 -0.99 13.17
C ASP A 41 4.54 -0.03 12.81
N LEU A 42 5.18 -0.21 11.65
CA LEU A 42 6.25 0.68 11.16
C LEU A 42 5.78 2.13 11.01
N ILE A 43 4.56 2.32 10.52
CA ILE A 43 3.93 3.64 10.41
C ILE A 43 3.60 4.23 11.78
N CYS A 44 2.95 3.44 12.65
CA CYS A 44 2.47 3.92 13.95
C CYS A 44 3.58 4.15 14.97
N ASN A 45 4.64 3.32 14.93
CA ASN A 45 5.58 3.17 16.04
C ASN A 45 7.07 3.32 15.66
N TYR A 46 7.41 3.52 14.38
CA TYR A 46 8.81 3.59 13.92
C TYR A 46 9.11 4.76 12.96
N GLY A 47 8.18 5.71 12.85
CA GLY A 47 8.39 6.96 12.11
C GLY A 47 8.44 6.82 10.60
N VAL A 48 7.85 5.75 10.05
CA VAL A 48 7.56 5.65 8.62
C VAL A 48 6.36 6.54 8.31
N PHE A 49 6.54 7.53 7.43
CA PHE A 49 5.44 8.41 7.02
C PHE A 49 4.85 8.05 5.66
N HIS A 50 5.62 7.33 4.83
CA HIS A 50 5.15 6.79 3.57
C HIS A 50 5.61 5.36 3.44
N ALA A 51 4.67 4.47 3.13
CA ALA A 51 4.94 3.06 2.87
C ALA A 51 4.28 2.67 1.55
N LYS A 52 4.97 1.83 0.77
CA LYS A 52 4.43 1.22 -0.46
C LYS A 52 4.64 -0.27 -0.43
N VAL A 53 3.55 -1.02 -0.47
CA VAL A 53 3.54 -2.48 -0.53
C VAL A 53 3.37 -2.90 -1.99
N HIS A 54 4.36 -3.62 -2.52
CA HIS A 54 4.35 -4.19 -3.85
C HIS A 54 3.96 -5.67 -3.77
N PHE A 55 2.65 -5.93 -3.66
CA PHE A 55 2.10 -7.28 -3.51
C PHE A 55 2.58 -8.25 -4.59
N SER A 56 2.65 -7.81 -5.85
CA SER A 56 3.02 -8.70 -6.95
C SER A 56 4.49 -9.11 -6.98
N SER A 57 5.40 -8.24 -6.56
CA SER A 57 6.85 -8.52 -6.52
C SER A 57 7.35 -9.01 -5.16
N GLY A 58 6.54 -8.88 -4.11
CA GLY A 58 6.91 -9.26 -2.75
C GLY A 58 7.95 -8.31 -2.17
N GLN A 59 7.61 -7.02 -2.11
CA GLN A 59 8.54 -5.97 -1.66
C GLN A 59 7.77 -4.88 -0.91
N VAL A 60 8.43 -4.24 0.07
CA VAL A 60 7.94 -3.05 0.76
C VAL A 60 8.98 -1.95 0.62
N THR A 61 8.53 -0.75 0.24
CA THR A 61 9.37 0.46 0.22
C THR A 61 8.91 1.41 1.33
N LEU A 62 9.84 1.91 2.13
CA LEU A 62 9.58 2.74 3.31
C LEU A 62 10.31 4.08 3.20
N TRP A 63 9.64 5.15 3.59
CA TRP A 63 10.24 6.47 3.78
C TRP A 63 10.06 6.90 5.23
N LEU A 64 11.18 7.32 5.84
CA LEU A 64 11.23 7.73 7.24
C LEU A 64 11.23 9.25 7.36
N ILE A 65 10.61 9.75 8.43
CA ILE A 65 10.51 11.20 8.69
C ILE A 65 11.88 11.85 8.86
N ASP A 66 12.84 11.13 9.47
CA ASP A 66 14.17 11.68 9.73
C ASP A 66 15.09 11.62 8.52
N ASP A 67 14.78 10.76 7.54
CA ASP A 67 15.57 10.63 6.32
C ASP A 67 14.66 10.48 5.09
N PRO A 68 13.85 11.51 4.79
CA PRO A 68 12.80 11.41 3.77
C PRO A 68 13.36 11.32 2.36
N LEU A 69 14.64 11.63 2.16
CA LEU A 69 15.33 11.62 0.88
C LEU A 69 15.95 10.24 0.56
N ARG A 70 15.96 9.29 1.50
CA ARG A 70 16.56 7.96 1.34
C ARG A 70 15.56 6.87 1.72
N TYR A 71 14.80 6.42 0.72
CA TYR A 71 13.88 5.31 0.91
C TYR A 71 14.62 3.99 1.13
N GLN A 72 13.98 3.10 1.88
CA GLN A 72 14.50 1.75 2.16
C GLN A 72 13.62 0.72 1.48
N VAL A 73 14.26 -0.26 0.85
CA VAL A 73 13.60 -1.29 0.06
C VAL A 73 13.83 -2.64 0.72
N HIS A 74 12.75 -3.32 1.09
CA HIS A 74 12.77 -4.64 1.72
C HIS A 74 12.13 -5.66 0.80
N VAL A 75 12.78 -6.80 0.58
CA VAL A 75 12.30 -7.85 -0.33
C VAL A 75 11.98 -9.13 0.43
N LYS A 76 10.87 -9.78 0.04
CA LYS A 76 10.46 -11.14 0.43
C LYS A 76 10.83 -11.53 1.87
N ASP A 77 11.66 -12.56 2.01
CA ASP A 77 12.14 -13.15 3.25
C ASP A 77 12.69 -12.13 4.24
N GLU A 78 13.30 -11.04 3.80
CA GLU A 78 13.90 -10.02 4.69
C GLU A 78 12.86 -9.14 5.38
N PHE A 79 11.68 -8.96 4.77
CA PHE A 79 10.63 -8.17 5.41
C PHE A 79 9.88 -8.99 6.46
N LEU A 80 9.74 -10.30 6.21
CA LEU A 80 9.04 -11.25 7.09
C LEU A 80 9.97 -11.89 8.13
N LYS A 81 11.26 -12.09 7.81
CA LYS A 81 12.29 -12.59 8.72
C LYS A 81 13.20 -11.45 9.12
N LEU A 82 13.62 -11.48 10.38
CA LEU A 82 14.11 -10.32 11.14
C LEU A 82 12.96 -9.38 11.41
N ASN A 83 12.63 -9.20 12.70
CA ASN A 83 11.83 -8.08 13.17
C ASN A 83 12.29 -6.80 12.46
N ALA A 84 11.60 -6.36 11.39
CA ALA A 84 11.99 -5.19 10.60
C ALA A 84 12.18 -3.97 11.52
N TYR A 85 11.45 -3.97 12.64
CA TYR A 85 11.61 -3.15 13.82
C TYR A 85 13.04 -2.93 14.31
N HIS A 86 13.94 -3.93 14.31
CA HIS A 86 15.29 -3.76 14.85
C HIS A 86 16.15 -2.76 14.05
N ALA A 87 15.83 -2.56 12.78
CA ALA A 87 16.52 -1.58 11.95
C ALA A 87 16.05 -0.14 12.24
N TYR A 88 14.94 0.03 12.98
CA TYR A 88 14.30 1.31 13.18
C TYR A 88 14.16 1.68 14.66
N PRO A 89 14.52 2.91 15.05
CA PRO A 89 14.25 3.37 16.40
C PRO A 89 12.74 3.49 16.63
N VAL A 90 12.28 3.07 17.82
CA VAL A 90 10.89 3.30 18.25
C VAL A 90 10.61 4.79 18.29
N LYS A 91 9.45 5.19 17.78
CA LYS A 91 9.00 6.58 17.71
C LYS A 91 7.53 6.71 18.01
N THR A 92 7.17 7.84 18.59
CA THR A 92 5.78 8.27 18.66
C THR A 92 5.28 8.57 17.25
N TYR A 93 4.06 8.16 16.94
CA TYR A 93 3.36 8.59 15.74
C TYR A 93 3.42 10.11 15.57
N THR A 94 3.68 10.56 14.34
CA THR A 94 3.92 11.97 14.07
C THR A 94 2.67 12.82 14.27
N ARG A 95 2.87 14.03 14.79
CA ARG A 95 1.80 15.04 14.95
C ARG A 95 1.43 15.70 13.63
N ASP A 96 2.29 15.58 12.61
CA ASP A 96 2.06 16.12 11.28
C ASP A 96 1.18 15.20 10.41
N ALA A 97 0.81 14.01 10.91
CA ALA A 97 -0.05 13.09 10.19
C ALA A 97 -1.48 13.61 10.14
N VAL A 98 -2.06 13.68 8.94
CA VAL A 98 -3.48 13.98 8.75
C VAL A 98 -4.37 12.76 9.01
N ILE A 99 -3.79 11.56 8.97
CA ILE A 99 -4.48 10.28 9.20
C ILE A 99 -4.34 9.89 10.68
N THR A 100 -5.42 9.50 11.34
CA THR A 100 -5.35 8.94 12.71
C THR A 100 -4.82 7.50 12.71
N GLN A 101 -4.12 7.08 13.77
CA GLN A 101 -3.61 5.70 13.89
C GLN A 101 -4.70 4.63 13.68
N ASN A 102 -5.92 4.89 14.18
CA ASN A 102 -7.06 3.96 14.07
C ASN A 102 -7.57 3.78 12.62
N CYS A 103 -7.17 4.66 11.70
CA CYS A 103 -7.49 4.53 10.28
C CYS A 103 -6.44 3.69 9.53
N ILE A 104 -5.21 3.55 10.04
CA ILE A 104 -4.10 2.90 9.33
C ILE A 104 -4.44 1.44 9.03
N SER A 105 -4.87 0.66 10.04
CA SER A 105 -5.27 -0.74 9.83
C SER A 105 -6.42 -0.86 8.83
N LYS A 106 -7.44 0.01 8.91
CA LYS A 106 -8.58 0.00 7.99
C LYS A 106 -8.16 0.25 6.54
N ILE A 107 -7.21 1.16 6.31
CA ILE A 107 -6.69 1.44 4.97
C ILE A 107 -5.95 0.22 4.42
N LEU A 108 -5.12 -0.40 5.26
CA LEU A 108 -4.32 -1.57 4.88
C LEU A 108 -5.20 -2.82 4.66
N ASP A 109 -6.25 -3.01 5.47
CA ASP A 109 -7.30 -4.01 5.23
C ASP A 109 -7.97 -3.76 3.88
N GLY A 110 -8.15 -2.49 3.51
CA GLY A 110 -8.63 -2.13 2.20
C GLY A 110 -7.69 -2.56 1.06
N PHE A 111 -6.38 -2.45 1.25
CA PHE A 111 -5.42 -3.00 0.27
C PHE A 111 -5.56 -4.52 0.13
N LYS A 112 -5.74 -5.23 1.24
CA LYS A 112 -6.02 -6.67 1.22
C LYS A 112 -7.30 -6.98 0.44
N GLN A 113 -8.38 -6.25 0.70
CA GLN A 113 -9.64 -6.44 -0.03
C GLN A 113 -9.43 -6.27 -1.54
N LEU A 114 -8.83 -5.16 -1.98
CA LEU A 114 -8.55 -4.91 -3.40
C LEU A 114 -7.55 -5.90 -4.02
N ARG A 115 -6.61 -6.42 -3.22
CA ARG A 115 -5.67 -7.47 -3.65
C ARG A 115 -6.40 -8.79 -3.91
N LEU A 116 -7.41 -9.12 -3.10
CA LEU A 116 -8.14 -10.39 -3.13
C LEU A 116 -9.44 -10.33 -3.96
N LYS A 117 -9.91 -9.14 -4.36
CA LYS A 117 -11.23 -8.88 -4.95
C LYS A 117 -11.52 -9.70 -6.21
N ASP A 118 -10.56 -9.77 -7.14
CA ASP A 118 -10.76 -10.39 -8.46
C ASP A 118 -9.46 -11.05 -8.96
N PRO A 119 -9.52 -12.21 -9.65
CA PRO A 119 -8.33 -12.88 -10.16
C PRO A 119 -7.66 -12.16 -11.34
N GLN A 120 -8.36 -11.30 -12.09
CA GLN A 120 -7.83 -10.59 -13.26
C GLN A 120 -7.51 -9.13 -12.93
N VAL A 121 -8.39 -8.44 -12.21
CA VAL A 121 -8.26 -7.01 -11.83
C VAL A 121 -8.03 -6.88 -10.33
N TYR A 122 -6.76 -6.98 -9.93
CA TYR A 122 -6.35 -6.94 -8.53
C TYR A 122 -5.30 -5.87 -8.27
N LEU A 123 -5.18 -5.49 -7.00
CA LEU A 123 -4.12 -4.57 -6.55
C LEU A 123 -2.74 -5.22 -6.71
N ARG A 124 -1.85 -4.57 -7.47
CA ARG A 124 -0.44 -4.95 -7.64
C ARG A 124 0.47 -4.24 -6.65
N SER A 125 0.18 -2.98 -6.36
CA SER A 125 0.82 -2.24 -5.27
C SER A 125 -0.12 -1.20 -4.67
N GLY A 126 0.02 -0.97 -3.37
CA GLY A 126 -0.69 0.07 -2.63
C GLY A 126 0.30 0.91 -1.82
N SER A 127 0.09 2.22 -1.75
CA SER A 127 0.92 3.12 -0.96
C SER A 127 0.07 4.01 -0.07
N LEU A 128 0.55 4.29 1.14
CA LEU A 128 -0.08 5.18 2.10
C LEU A 128 0.92 6.26 2.50
N ASN A 129 0.52 7.52 2.41
CA ASN A 129 1.28 8.64 2.94
C ASN A 129 0.45 9.33 4.04
N VAL A 130 0.92 9.26 5.29
CA VAL A 130 0.16 9.78 6.44
C VAL A 130 0.23 11.30 6.57
N ILE A 131 1.19 11.96 5.91
CA ILE A 131 1.38 13.42 5.98
C ILE A 131 0.43 14.14 5.04
N ASN A 132 0.32 13.67 3.80
CA ASN A 132 -0.57 14.30 2.81
C ASN A 132 -1.91 13.58 2.65
N GLY A 133 -2.13 12.46 3.34
CA GLY A 133 -3.40 11.73 3.33
C GLY A 133 -3.62 10.86 2.09
N ILE A 134 -2.65 10.78 1.16
CA ILE A 134 -2.87 10.13 -0.13
C ILE A 134 -2.71 8.61 -0.01
N VAL A 135 -3.73 7.91 -0.50
CA VAL A 135 -3.74 6.48 -0.82
C VAL A 135 -3.48 6.32 -2.31
N GLY A 136 -2.35 5.71 -2.65
CA GLY A 136 -1.97 5.37 -4.03
C GLY A 136 -2.24 3.91 -4.31
N LEU A 137 -2.88 3.59 -5.44
CA LEU A 137 -3.21 2.23 -5.86
C LEU A 137 -2.71 2.01 -7.28
N ASN A 138 -2.19 0.82 -7.57
CA ASN A 138 -1.85 0.39 -8.92
C ASN A 138 -2.33 -1.04 -9.14
N PHE A 139 -3.12 -1.23 -10.20
CA PHE A 139 -3.82 -2.47 -10.52
C PHE A 139 -3.14 -3.28 -11.63
N SER A 140 -3.56 -4.53 -11.80
CA SER A 140 -3.05 -5.46 -12.83
C SER A 140 -3.27 -4.99 -14.27
N CYS A 141 -4.34 -4.25 -14.52
CA CYS A 141 -4.64 -3.55 -15.77
C CYS A 141 -3.73 -2.35 -16.06
N ASP A 142 -2.71 -2.09 -15.22
CA ASP A 142 -1.84 -0.91 -15.24
C ASP A 142 -2.53 0.42 -14.90
N GLY A 143 -3.80 0.37 -14.47
CA GLY A 143 -4.53 1.54 -13.94
C GLY A 143 -4.00 1.96 -12.57
N SER A 144 -3.91 3.27 -12.35
CA SER A 144 -3.45 3.85 -11.08
C SER A 144 -4.45 4.85 -10.52
N HIS A 145 -4.57 4.88 -9.19
CA HIS A 145 -5.44 5.81 -8.46
C HIS A 145 -4.64 6.54 -7.39
N TYR A 146 -4.94 7.82 -7.19
CA TYR A 146 -4.50 8.60 -6.03
C TYR A 146 -5.76 9.20 -5.41
N ILE A 147 -6.04 8.82 -4.18
CA ILE A 147 -7.31 9.10 -3.50
C ILE A 147 -6.98 9.63 -2.10
N ASP A 148 -7.76 10.58 -1.58
CA ASP A 148 -7.68 10.92 -0.16
C ASP A 148 -8.07 9.69 0.69
N TYR A 149 -7.46 9.54 1.87
CA TYR A 149 -7.72 8.41 2.74
C TYR A 149 -9.18 8.35 3.20
N ASP A 150 -9.83 9.50 3.40
CA ASP A 150 -11.23 9.54 3.84
C ASP A 150 -12.16 8.99 2.75
N GLU A 151 -11.96 9.43 1.51
CA GLU A 151 -12.70 8.97 0.33
C GLU A 151 -12.39 7.50 0.01
N PHE A 152 -11.12 7.09 0.15
CA PHE A 152 -10.73 5.68 0.01
C PHE A 152 -11.52 4.79 0.97
N LEU A 153 -11.61 5.18 2.25
CA LEU A 153 -12.35 4.41 3.26
C LEU A 153 -13.87 4.43 3.02
N LEU A 154 -14.41 5.52 2.46
CA LEU A 154 -15.84 5.64 2.15
C LEU A 154 -16.25 4.86 0.91
N ARG A 155 -15.37 4.72 -0.09
CA ARG A 155 -15.70 4.25 -1.45
C ARG A 155 -14.92 3.02 -1.89
N ILE A 156 -14.31 2.29 -0.95
CA ILE A 156 -13.45 1.15 -1.31
C ILE A 156 -14.11 0.12 -2.24
N ASP A 157 -15.40 -0.14 -2.02
CA ASP A 157 -16.16 -1.11 -2.82
C ASP A 157 -16.37 -0.63 -4.26
N ASP A 158 -16.42 0.68 -4.47
CA ASP A 158 -16.62 1.34 -5.76
C ASP A 158 -15.32 1.45 -6.58
N ILE A 159 -14.16 1.22 -5.97
CA ILE A 159 -12.87 1.32 -6.65
C ILE A 159 -12.77 0.20 -7.71
N THR A 160 -12.55 0.65 -8.94
CA THR A 160 -12.44 -0.17 -10.15
C THR A 160 -11.31 0.34 -11.04
N CYS A 161 -10.73 -0.58 -11.81
CA CYS A 161 -10.02 -0.24 -13.03
C CYS A 161 -11.02 -0.24 -14.20
#